data_AF-X0PKT4-F1
#
_entry.id   AF-X0PKT4-F1
#
_cell.length_a   1.000
_cell.length_b   1.000
_cell.length_c   1.000
_cell.angle_alpha   90.00
_cell.angle_beta   90.00
_cell.angle_gamma   90.00
#
_symmetry.space_group_name_H-M   'P 1'
#
loop_
_entity.id
_entity.type
_entity.pdbx_description
1 polymer ?
#
loop_
_entity_poly.entity_id
_entity_poly.type
_entity_poly.pdbx_seq_one_letter_code
_entity_poly.pdbx_strand_id
1 'polypeptide(L)'
;MVPVGNKSLAFLQMIATVNEFGAEIYPKNGPYLVVPMKDGTFRRLKHVKIPERSFLRDGIDMGMSKIQETVEDGLSAIFNGRMTARELYEEVGLLIKQRIKDEIVLKTLPHNAPLTIENKGKDDPLVDTGALHSSIDFKVVEI
;
A
#
# COMPACT_ATOMS: atom_id res chain seq x y z
N MET A 1 2.09 20.15 18.99
CA MET A 1 1.65 18.77 18.65
C MET A 1 2.92 17.95 18.44
N VAL A 2 3.23 17.02 19.35
CA VAL A 2 4.47 16.23 19.26
C VAL A 2 4.30 15.22 18.13
N PRO A 3 5.27 15.05 17.20
CA PRO A 3 5.15 14.05 16.15
C PRO A 3 5.15 12.66 16.79
N VAL A 4 4.00 11.99 16.78
CA VAL A 4 3.91 10.58 17.16
C VAL A 4 4.58 9.74 16.07
N GLY A 5 5.56 8.94 16.48
CA GLY A 5 6.28 7.99 15.64
C GLY A 5 7.56 8.57 15.05
N ASN A 6 8.69 7.98 15.43
CA ASN A 6 9.94 8.15 14.69
C ASN A 6 9.70 7.61 13.27
N LYS A 7 9.45 8.50 12.30
CA LYS A 7 9.24 8.20 10.87
C LYS A 7 10.53 7.77 10.18
N SER A 8 11.35 6.99 10.87
CA SER A 8 12.56 6.39 10.30
C SER A 8 12.18 5.53 9.09
N LEU A 9 13.10 5.41 8.14
CA LEU A 9 12.94 4.54 6.99
C LEU A 9 12.55 3.11 7.40
N ALA A 10 13.15 2.59 8.48
CA ALA A 10 12.85 1.28 9.03
C ALA A 10 11.39 1.15 9.51
N PHE A 11 10.82 2.21 10.09
CA PHE A 11 9.43 2.22 10.52
C PHE A 11 8.47 2.21 9.32
N LEU A 12 8.75 3.02 8.29
CA LEU A 12 7.95 3.02 7.06
C LEU A 12 8.04 1.68 6.32
N GLN A 13 9.24 1.09 6.28
CA GLN A 13 9.46 -0.22 5.70
C GLN A 13 8.68 -1.30 6.46
N MET A 14 8.65 -1.25 7.79
CA MET A 14 7.84 -2.15 8.61
C MET A 14 6.35 -2.04 8.25
N ILE A 15 5.81 -0.82 8.12
CA ILE A 15 4.40 -0.62 7.70
C ILE A 15 4.16 -1.20 6.31
N ALA A 16 5.06 -0.96 5.35
CA ALA A 16 4.95 -1.49 4.01
C ALA A 16 4.94 -3.03 4.02
N THR A 17 5.84 -3.67 4.77
CA THR A 17 5.89 -5.13 4.94
C THR A 17 4.60 -5.69 5.56
N VAL A 18 4.04 -5.02 6.57
CA VAL A 18 2.79 -5.47 7.21
C VAL A 18 1.61 -5.38 6.24
N ASN A 19 1.53 -4.34 5.39
CA ASN A 19 0.51 -4.31 4.35
C ASN A 19 0.74 -5.43 3.32
N GLU A 20 1.99 -5.63 2.89
CA GLU A 20 2.32 -6.57 1.82
C GLU A 20 2.12 -8.04 2.20
N PHE A 21 2.29 -8.41 3.47
CA PHE A 21 2.28 -9.83 3.90
C PHE A 21 1.39 -10.10 5.12
N GLY A 22 0.75 -9.08 5.67
CA GLY A 22 0.02 -9.18 6.94
C GLY A 22 0.95 -9.30 8.15
N ALA A 23 0.35 -9.43 9.33
CA ALA A 23 1.07 -9.65 10.57
C ALA A 23 0.17 -10.28 11.63
N GLU A 24 0.79 -11.02 12.55
CA GLU A 24 0.14 -11.43 13.79
C GLU A 24 0.84 -10.81 14.98
N ILE A 25 0.06 -10.17 15.85
CA ILE A 25 0.56 -9.47 17.03
C ILE A 25 0.09 -10.24 18.26
N TYR A 26 1.07 -10.60 19.08
CA TYR A 26 0.88 -11.31 20.34
C TYR A 26 1.23 -10.40 21.53
N PRO A 27 0.58 -10.59 22.69
CA PRO A 27 0.97 -9.92 23.92
C PRO A 27 2.42 -10.27 24.28
N LYS A 28 3.23 -9.25 24.61
CA LYS A 28 4.61 -9.48 25.08
C LYS A 28 4.65 -9.87 26.56
N ASN A 29 3.88 -9.15 27.38
CA ASN A 29 3.84 -9.31 28.83
C ASN A 29 2.40 -9.57 29.26
N GLY A 30 2.13 -10.80 29.70
CA GLY A 30 0.80 -11.22 30.16
C GLY A 30 -0.07 -11.84 29.06
N PRO A 31 -1.31 -12.23 29.40
CA PRO A 31 -2.16 -13.06 28.53
C PRO A 31 -2.97 -12.28 27.47
N TYR A 32 -3.01 -10.94 27.53
CA TYR A 32 -3.88 -10.14 26.65
C TYR A 32 -3.20 -8.87 26.15
N LEU A 33 -3.48 -8.51 24.90
CA LEU A 33 -3.35 -7.17 24.35
C LEU A 33 -4.50 -6.32 24.88
N VAL A 34 -4.19 -5.12 25.34
CA VAL A 34 -5.17 -4.18 25.87
C VAL A 34 -5.29 -3.02 24.88
N VAL A 35 -6.43 -2.92 24.20
CA VAL A 35 -6.71 -1.89 23.21
C VAL A 35 -7.66 -0.85 23.81
N PRO A 36 -7.31 0.44 23.85
CA PRO A 36 -8.21 1.49 24.33
C PRO A 36 -9.33 1.77 23.30
N MET A 37 -10.55 1.94 23.79
CA MET A 37 -11.73 2.27 23.00
C MET A 37 -12.05 3.77 23.12
N LYS A 38 -12.87 4.31 22.20
CA LYS A 38 -13.27 5.73 22.21
C LYS A 38 -14.12 6.13 23.42
N ASP A 39 -14.85 5.20 24.00
CA ASP A 39 -15.70 5.39 25.18
C ASP A 39 -14.91 5.38 26.51
N GLY A 40 -13.58 5.27 26.45
CA GLY A 40 -12.70 5.19 27.63
C GLY A 40 -12.56 3.79 28.21
N THR A 41 -13.21 2.77 27.63
CA THR A 41 -13.04 1.37 28.04
C THR A 41 -11.84 0.71 27.36
N PHE A 42 -11.51 -0.51 27.79
CA PHE A 42 -10.43 -1.30 27.22
C PHE A 42 -10.93 -2.66 26.74
N ARG A 43 -10.54 -3.03 25.52
CA ARG A 43 -10.78 -4.37 24.96
C ARG A 43 -9.55 -5.25 25.17
N ARG A 44 -9.78 -6.45 25.70
CA ARG A 44 -8.74 -7.49 25.88
C ARG A 44 -8.78 -8.47 24.72
N LEU A 45 -7.66 -8.64 24.03
CA LEU A 45 -7.51 -9.53 22.88
C LEU A 45 -6.37 -10.52 23.14
N LYS A 46 -6.56 -11.80 22.79
CA LYS A 46 -5.48 -12.81 22.93
C LYS A 46 -4.37 -12.60 21.89
N HIS A 47 -4.74 -12.21 20.67
CA HIS A 47 -3.85 -11.79 19.61
C HIS A 47 -4.63 -10.89 18.64
N VAL A 48 -3.92 -10.18 17.76
CA VAL A 48 -4.50 -9.42 16.65
C VAL A 48 -3.93 -9.98 15.36
N LYS A 49 -4.82 -10.30 14.40
CA LYS A 49 -4.44 -10.63 13.03
C LYS A 49 -4.66 -9.42 12.13
N ILE A 50 -3.59 -8.94 11.53
CA ILE A 50 -3.60 -7.95 10.46
C ILE A 50 -3.50 -8.72 9.15
N PRO A 51 -4.53 -8.70 8.30
CA PRO A 51 -4.45 -9.41 7.05
C PRO A 51 -3.56 -8.69 6.04
N GLU A 52 -3.03 -9.46 5.09
CA GLU A 52 -2.35 -8.97 3.89
C GLU A 52 -3.29 -8.12 3.02
N ARG A 53 -2.71 -7.05 2.48
CA ARG A 53 -3.28 -6.12 1.50
C ARG A 53 -2.17 -5.70 0.53
N SER A 54 -1.76 -6.64 -0.31
CA SER A 54 -0.66 -6.59 -1.29
C SER A 54 -0.87 -5.61 -2.45
N PHE A 55 -1.28 -4.36 -2.20
CA PHE A 55 -1.64 -3.42 -3.26
C PHE A 55 -0.47 -3.02 -4.19
N LEU A 56 0.77 -3.16 -3.72
CA LEU A 56 1.97 -2.89 -4.54
C LEU A 56 2.19 -4.02 -5.55
N ARG A 57 2.23 -5.27 -5.07
CA ARG A 57 2.43 -6.46 -5.89
C ARG A 57 1.26 -6.68 -6.84
N ASP A 58 0.03 -6.68 -6.32
CA ASP A 58 -1.16 -6.93 -7.12
C ASP A 58 -1.34 -5.85 -8.20
N GLY A 59 -1.04 -4.59 -7.88
CA GLY A 59 -1.07 -3.50 -8.86
C GLY A 59 -0.11 -3.73 -10.04
N ILE A 60 1.06 -4.33 -9.80
CA ILE A 60 2.02 -4.65 -10.86
C ILE A 60 1.61 -5.94 -11.59
N ASP A 61 1.29 -7.00 -10.85
CA ASP A 61 0.99 -8.32 -11.40
C ASP A 61 -0.23 -8.28 -12.33
N MET A 62 -1.30 -7.60 -11.90
CA MET A 62 -2.50 -7.41 -12.73
C MET A 62 -2.26 -6.46 -13.91
N GLY A 63 -1.27 -5.57 -13.80
CA GLY A 63 -0.90 -4.60 -14.84
C GLY A 63 0.13 -5.12 -15.85
N MET A 64 0.71 -6.30 -15.63
CA MET A 64 1.93 -6.74 -16.32
C MET A 64 1.77 -6.83 -17.84
N SER A 65 0.63 -7.31 -18.33
CA SER A 65 0.37 -7.37 -19.77
C SER A 65 0.41 -5.99 -20.42
N LYS A 66 -0.17 -4.96 -19.76
CA LYS A 66 -0.15 -3.60 -20.31
C LYS A 66 1.23 -2.96 -20.22
N ILE A 67 1.98 -3.27 -19.16
CA ILE A 67 3.37 -2.83 -19.02
C ILE A 67 4.23 -3.40 -20.15
N GLN A 68 4.08 -4.69 -20.48
CA GLN A 68 4.79 -5.33 -21.57
C GLN A 68 4.48 -4.68 -22.93
N GLU A 69 3.20 -4.47 -23.23
CA GLU A 69 2.77 -3.78 -24.45
C GLU A 69 3.39 -2.37 -24.56
N THR A 70 3.34 -1.57 -23.48
CA THR A 70 3.96 -0.23 -23.44
C THR A 70 5.46 -0.29 -23.69
N VAL A 71 6.16 -1.30 -23.15
CA VAL A 71 7.60 -1.48 -23.39
C VAL A 71 7.89 -1.87 -24.83
N GLU A 72 7.14 -2.80 -25.42
CA GLU A 72 7.33 -3.24 -26.81
C GLU A 72 7.10 -2.10 -27.82
N ASP A 73 6.02 -1.32 -27.61
CA ASP A 73 5.72 -0.14 -28.42
C ASP A 73 6.78 0.95 -28.25
N GLY A 74 7.21 1.20 -27.01
CA GLY A 74 8.23 2.18 -26.68
C GLY A 74 9.59 1.85 -27.28
N LEU A 75 10.01 0.58 -27.22
CA LEU A 75 11.25 0.12 -27.87
C LEU A 75 11.19 0.32 -29.39
N SER A 76 10.05 -0.01 -30.01
CA SER A 76 9.82 0.26 -31.43
C SER A 76 9.89 1.75 -31.76
N ALA A 77 9.36 2.62 -30.90
CA ALA A 77 9.44 4.07 -31.06
C ALA A 77 10.87 4.60 -30.93
N ILE A 78 11.66 4.05 -29.99
CA ILE A 78 13.08 4.37 -29.81
C ILE A 78 13.89 3.99 -31.06
N PHE A 79 13.70 2.79 -31.59
CA PHE A 79 14.41 2.37 -32.81
C PHE A 79 14.12 3.25 -34.03
N ASN A 80 12.92 3.84 -34.08
CA ASN A 80 12.52 4.77 -35.12
C ASN A 80 12.85 6.24 -34.83
N GLY A 81 13.56 6.53 -33.72
CA GLY A 81 13.96 7.89 -33.34
C GLY A 81 12.80 8.79 -32.89
N ARG A 82 11.67 8.22 -32.48
CA ARG A 82 10.46 8.96 -32.06
C ARG A 82 10.36 9.15 -30.54
N MET A 83 11.17 8.44 -29.78
CA MET A 83 11.14 8.40 -28.32
C MET A 83 12.54 8.17 -27.78
N THR A 84 12.81 8.65 -26.58
CA THR A 84 14.01 8.37 -25.79
C THR A 84 13.76 7.27 -24.78
N ALA A 85 14.81 6.58 -24.33
CA ALA A 85 14.71 5.61 -23.26
C ALA A 85 14.13 6.21 -21.96
N ARG A 86 14.46 7.48 -21.67
CA ARG A 86 13.93 8.18 -20.50
C ARG A 86 12.42 8.36 -20.59
N GLU A 87 11.89 8.81 -21.73
CA GLU A 87 10.45 8.93 -21.93
C GLU A 87 9.73 7.60 -21.72
N LEU A 88 10.31 6.49 -22.21
CA LEU A 88 9.75 5.16 -21.99
C LEU A 88 9.68 4.80 -20.50
N TYR A 89 10.75 5.05 -19.74
CA TYR A 89 10.73 4.82 -18.29
C TYR A 89 9.70 5.69 -17.57
N GLU A 90 9.51 6.94 -17.99
CA GLU A 90 8.49 7.83 -17.41
C GLU A 90 7.07 7.32 -17.71
N GLU A 91 6.80 6.84 -18.93
CA GLU A 91 5.51 6.23 -19.29
C GLU A 91 5.21 4.96 -18.49
N VAL A 92 6.20 4.06 -18.36
CA VAL A 92 6.07 2.85 -17.54
C VAL A 92 5.85 3.22 -16.07
N GLY A 93 6.58 4.22 -15.55
CA GLY A 93 6.42 4.70 -14.18
C GLY A 93 5.01 5.27 -13.91
N LEU A 94 4.48 6.06 -14.85
CA LEU A 94 3.10 6.58 -14.78
C LEU A 94 2.07 5.45 -14.78
N LEU A 95 2.26 4.44 -15.64
CA LEU A 95 1.38 3.28 -15.71
C LEU A 95 1.38 2.49 -14.39
N ILE A 96 2.56 2.17 -13.85
CA ILE A 96 2.69 1.45 -12.56
C ILE A 96 2.06 2.27 -11.42
N LYS A 97 2.34 3.58 -11.36
CA LYS A 97 1.73 4.49 -10.37
C LYS A 97 0.21 4.44 -10.43
N GLN A 98 -0.37 4.51 -11.62
CA GLN A 98 -1.82 4.45 -11.78
C GLN A 98 -2.39 3.09 -11.36
N ARG A 99 -1.74 1.99 -11.75
CA ARG A 99 -2.20 0.64 -11.40
C ARG A 99 -2.20 0.39 -9.89
N ILE A 100 -1.13 0.81 -9.19
CA ILE A 100 -1.06 0.72 -7.72
C ILE A 100 -2.18 1.54 -7.07
N LYS A 101 -2.45 2.74 -7.60
CA LYS A 101 -3.54 3.61 -7.14
C LYS A 101 -4.92 2.96 -7.34
N ASP A 102 -5.14 2.32 -8.49
CA ASP A 102 -6.39 1.61 -8.77
C ASP A 102 -6.55 0.42 -7.80
N GLU A 103 -5.50 -0.36 -7.57
CA GLU A 103 -5.53 -1.51 -6.65
C GLU A 103 -5.83 -1.09 -5.21
N ILE A 104 -5.32 0.06 -4.74
CA ILE A 104 -5.68 0.63 -3.42
C ILE A 104 -7.20 0.82 -3.27
N VAL A 105 -7.89 1.20 -4.34
CA VAL A 105 -9.34 1.43 -4.34
C VAL A 105 -10.10 0.11 -4.51
N LEU A 106 -9.64 -0.77 -5.38
CA LEU A 106 -10.32 -2.04 -5.71
C LEU A 106 -10.20 -3.08 -4.59
N LYS A 107 -9.12 -3.04 -3.79
CA LYS A 107 -8.85 -4.00 -2.74
C LYS A 107 -9.72 -3.78 -1.50
N THR A 108 -10.97 -4.24 -1.61
CA THR A 108 -11.99 -4.20 -0.56
C THR A 108 -11.92 -5.40 0.38
N LEU A 109 -11.24 -6.47 -0.04
CA LEU A 109 -11.00 -7.67 0.76
C LEU A 109 -9.52 -7.84 1.09
N PRO A 110 -9.20 -8.39 2.28
CA PRO A 110 -10.13 -8.70 3.37
C PRO A 110 -10.61 -7.45 4.13
N HIS A 111 -11.85 -7.52 4.61
CA HIS A 111 -12.55 -6.47 5.34
C HIS A 111 -11.77 -5.94 6.55
N ASN A 112 -12.11 -4.72 6.97
CA ASN A 112 -11.59 -4.19 8.22
C ASN A 112 -12.09 -5.01 9.41
N ALA A 113 -11.27 -5.07 10.46
CA ALA A 113 -11.73 -5.63 11.73
C ALA A 113 -12.93 -4.81 12.26
N PRO A 114 -13.92 -5.43 12.95
CA PRO A 114 -15.10 -4.71 13.45
C PRO A 114 -14.77 -3.44 14.24
N LEU A 115 -13.72 -3.50 15.06
CA LEU A 115 -13.22 -2.35 15.82
C LEU A 115 -12.69 -1.23 14.91
N THR A 116 -12.01 -1.59 13.83
CA THR A 116 -11.52 -0.62 12.85
C THR A 116 -12.69 0.03 12.10
N ILE A 117 -13.73 -0.74 11.74
CA ILE A 117 -14.95 -0.21 11.11
C ILE A 117 -15.65 0.77 12.05
N GLU A 118 -15.83 0.41 13.33
CA GLU A 118 -16.42 1.29 14.35
C GLU A 118 -15.62 2.59 14.51
N ASN A 119 -14.29 2.50 14.50
CA ASN A 119 -13.43 3.67 14.62
C ASN A 119 -13.44 4.57 13.38
N LYS A 120 -13.53 3.98 12.20
CA LYS A 120 -13.41 4.64 10.90
C LYS A 120 -14.75 5.11 10.33
N GLY A 121 -15.85 4.45 10.71
CA GLY A 121 -17.20 4.66 10.20
C GLY A 121 -17.48 4.04 8.83
N LYS A 122 -16.52 3.30 8.24
CA LYS A 122 -16.64 2.66 6.92
C LYS A 122 -15.74 1.43 6.82
N ASP A 123 -16.07 0.55 5.88
CA ASP A 123 -15.36 -0.70 5.63
C ASP A 123 -14.52 -0.66 4.34
N ASP A 124 -13.64 0.35 4.26
CA ASP A 124 -12.70 0.49 3.14
C ASP A 124 -11.28 0.27 3.66
N PRO A 125 -10.64 -0.89 3.48
CA PRO A 125 -9.42 -1.20 4.22
C PRO A 125 -8.19 -0.30 3.95
N LEU A 126 -7.95 0.05 2.68
CA LEU A 126 -6.82 0.91 2.28
C LEU A 126 -7.19 2.40 2.10
N VAL A 127 -8.47 2.75 2.20
CA VAL A 127 -8.95 4.10 1.91
C VAL A 127 -9.56 4.72 3.16
N ASP A 128 -8.81 5.58 3.85
CA ASP A 128 -9.34 6.40 4.95
C ASP A 128 -9.54 7.85 4.53
N THR A 129 -8.48 8.65 4.61
CA THR A 129 -8.41 10.05 4.19
C THR A 129 -8.00 10.24 2.72
N GLY A 130 -7.58 9.16 2.04
CA GLY A 130 -6.96 9.21 0.72
C GLY A 130 -5.46 9.51 0.73
N ALA A 131 -4.84 9.76 1.90
CA ALA A 131 -3.42 10.08 1.98
C ALA A 131 -2.50 8.99 1.40
N LEU A 132 -2.82 7.71 1.59
CA LEU A 132 -2.08 6.59 1.01
C LEU A 132 -2.08 6.67 -0.52
N HIS A 133 -3.27 6.75 -1.13
CA HIS A 133 -3.44 6.87 -2.57
C HIS A 133 -2.68 8.07 -3.13
N SER A 134 -2.79 9.23 -2.49
CA SER A 134 -2.09 10.45 -2.92
C SER A 134 -0.57 10.40 -2.75
N SER A 135 -0.06 9.53 -1.86
CA SER A 135 1.37 9.40 -1.59
C SER A 135 2.14 8.52 -2.59
N ILE A 136 1.44 7.76 -3.43
CA ILE A 136 2.08 6.88 -4.41
C ILE A 136 2.68 7.71 -5.53
N ASP A 137 3.99 7.57 -5.72
CA ASP A 137 4.76 8.21 -6.78
C ASP A 137 5.94 7.34 -7.25
N PHE A 138 6.57 7.73 -8.35
CA PHE A 138 7.75 7.07 -8.89
C PHE A 138 8.85 8.09 -9.24
N LYS A 139 10.06 7.59 -9.48
CA LYS A 139 11.19 8.40 -9.95
C LYS A 139 12.04 7.58 -10.90
N VAL A 140 12.28 8.10 -12.10
CA VAL A 140 13.30 7.57 -13.00
C VAL A 140 14.67 8.06 -12.53
N VAL A 141 15.54 7.12 -12.18
CA VAL A 141 16.92 7.37 -11.75
C VAL A 141 17.89 6.92 -12.83
N GLU A 142 18.87 7.76 -13.11
CA GLU A 142 19.99 7.41 -13.98
C GLU A 142 20.93 6.46 -13.23
N ILE A 143 21.50 5.51 -13.96
CA ILE A 143 22.44 4.50 -13.45
C ILE A 143 23.86 4.98 -13.74
#